data_AF-A0A8T0DZ50-F1
#
_entry.id   AF-A0A8T0DZ50-F1
#
_cell.length_a   1.000
_cell.length_b   1.000
_cell.length_c   1.000
_cell.angle_alpha   90.00
_cell.angle_beta   90.00
_cell.angle_gamma   90.00
#
_symmetry.space_group_name_H-M   'P 1'
#
loop_
_entity.id
_entity.type
_entity.pdbx_description
1 polymer ?
#
loop_
_entity_poly.entity_id
_entity_poly.type
_entity_poly.pdbx_seq_one_letter_code
_entity_poly.pdbx_strand_id
1 'polypeptide(L)'
;MGRAIRWKNTPAPSGQPYCPTTVEQVANCATHVPWVPISVYGLFRLYSKATNLVEVSAAVVYGLAIVFLFFTSSAFHVSSLLARHR
;
A
#
# COMPACT_ATOMS: atom_id res chain seq x y z
N MET A 1 20.80 -21.43 19.91
CA MET A 1 20.25 -20.13 20.36
C MET A 1 19.56 -19.48 19.16
N GLY A 2 18.23 -19.56 19.10
CA GLY A 2 17.45 -18.93 18.02
C GLY A 2 17.52 -17.41 18.17
N ARG A 3 17.97 -16.71 17.14
CA ARG A 3 18.04 -15.24 17.11
C ARG A 3 16.60 -14.71 17.22
N ALA A 4 16.24 -14.11 18.36
CA ALA A 4 14.90 -13.57 18.56
C ALA A 4 14.61 -12.51 17.48
N ILE A 5 13.60 -12.76 16.66
CA ILE A 5 13.20 -11.83 15.59
C ILE A 5 12.57 -10.61 16.26
N ARG A 6 13.10 -9.42 15.97
CA ARG A 6 12.54 -8.16 16.45
C ARG A 6 11.40 -7.72 15.54
N TRP A 7 10.17 -8.05 15.94
CA TRP A 7 8.95 -7.81 15.14
C TRP A 7 8.52 -6.35 15.05
N LYS A 8 8.82 -5.53 16.07
CA LYS A 8 8.40 -4.13 16.15
C LYS A 8 9.45 -3.31 16.89
N ASN A 9 9.65 -2.06 16.46
CA ASN A 9 10.52 -1.14 17.18
C ASN A 9 9.81 -0.46 18.37
N THR A 10 10.59 0.07 19.31
CA THR A 10 10.03 0.92 20.38
C THR A 10 9.50 2.22 19.76
N PRO A 11 8.47 2.85 20.37
CA PRO A 11 7.98 4.16 19.92
C PRO A 11 9.12 5.17 19.77
N ALA A 12 8.97 6.09 18.81
CA ALA A 12 9.97 7.13 18.59
C ALA A 12 10.04 8.06 19.82
N PRO A 13 11.25 8.48 20.23
CA PRO A 13 11.40 9.56 21.20
C PRO A 13 10.75 10.85 20.71
N SER A 14 10.39 11.75 21.63
CA SER A 14 9.81 13.05 21.28
C SER A 14 10.72 13.83 20.31
N GLY A 15 10.15 14.30 19.21
CA GLY A 15 10.88 15.07 18.18
C GLY A 15 11.69 14.23 17.17
N GLN A 16 11.66 12.90 17.25
CA GLN A 16 12.37 12.02 16.32
C GLN A 16 11.38 11.28 15.40
N PRO A 17 11.73 11.04 14.12
CA PRO A 17 10.93 10.21 13.23
C PRO A 17 10.98 8.74 13.66
N TYR A 18 9.87 8.02 13.46
CA TYR A 18 9.82 6.59 13.73
C TYR A 18 10.69 5.81 12.75
N CYS A 19 11.58 4.95 13.28
CA CYS A 19 12.42 4.07 12.50
C CYS A 19 11.84 2.65 12.53
N PRO A 20 11.07 2.21 11.50
CA PRO A 20 10.56 0.85 11.46
C PRO A 20 11.70 -0.18 11.29
N THR A 21 11.49 -1.37 11.81
CA THR A 21 12.34 -2.54 11.52
C THR A 21 12.12 -3.04 10.09
N THR A 22 13.08 -3.82 9.57
CA THR A 22 12.93 -4.48 8.26
C THR A 22 11.68 -5.37 8.21
N VAL A 23 11.34 -6.04 9.31
CA VAL A 23 10.14 -6.89 9.40
C VAL A 23 8.86 -6.06 9.28
N GLU A 24 8.78 -4.90 9.93
CA GLU A 24 7.64 -3.98 9.82
C GLU A 24 7.50 -3.42 8.40
N GLN A 25 8.59 -3.05 7.75
CA GLN A 25 8.54 -2.56 6.38
C GLN A 25 8.09 -3.64 5.40
N VAL A 26 8.61 -4.87 5.54
CA VAL A 26 8.18 -6.01 4.71
C VAL A 26 6.70 -6.34 4.95
N ALA A 27 6.24 -6.33 6.20
CA ALA A 27 4.83 -6.54 6.53
C ALA A 27 3.93 -5.43 5.94
N ASN A 28 4.36 -4.17 6.01
CA ASN A 28 3.64 -3.05 5.40
C ASN A 28 3.59 -3.17 3.87
N CYS A 29 4.69 -3.54 3.22
CA CYS A 29 4.71 -3.84 1.78
C CYS A 29 3.77 -4.99 1.43
N ALA A 30 3.85 -6.11 2.17
CA ALA A 30 3.05 -7.31 1.91
C ALA A 30 1.54 -7.05 2.06
N THR A 31 1.15 -6.12 2.93
CA THR A 31 -0.25 -5.77 3.15
C THR A 31 -0.80 -4.75 2.16
N HIS A 32 0.03 -4.03 1.39
CA HIS A 32 -0.43 -2.95 0.49
C HIS A 32 -0.18 -3.26 -0.99
N VAL A 33 0.95 -3.86 -1.35
CA VAL A 33 1.33 -4.16 -2.74
C VAL A 33 0.31 -5.06 -3.45
N PRO A 34 -0.23 -6.14 -2.84
CA PRO A 34 -1.21 -6.99 -3.51
C PRO A 34 -2.54 -6.28 -3.81
N TRP A 35 -2.86 -5.20 -3.10
CA TRP A 35 -4.11 -4.48 -3.35
C TRP A 35 -4.06 -3.58 -4.58
N VAL A 36 -2.86 -3.27 -5.10
CA VAL A 36 -2.73 -2.53 -6.36
C VAL A 36 -3.35 -3.31 -7.54
N PRO A 37 -2.95 -4.57 -7.85
CA PRO A 37 -3.60 -5.32 -8.92
C PRO A 37 -5.06 -5.67 -8.62
N ILE A 38 -5.42 -5.92 -7.35
CA ILE A 38 -6.80 -6.20 -6.95
C ILE A 38 -7.71 -4.97 -7.19
N SER A 39 -7.22 -3.76 -6.89
CA SER A 39 -7.97 -2.53 -7.12
C SER A 39 -8.13 -2.20 -8.60
N VAL A 40 -7.10 -2.47 -9.42
CA VAL A 40 -7.22 -2.37 -10.88
C VAL A 40 -8.28 -3.34 -11.41
N TYR A 41 -8.27 -4.60 -10.96
CA TYR A 41 -9.30 -5.57 -11.31
C TYR A 41 -10.70 -5.13 -10.85
N GLY A 42 -10.80 -4.57 -9.64
CA GLY A 42 -12.04 -4.00 -9.11
C GLY A 42 -12.60 -2.86 -9.97
N LEU A 43 -11.74 -1.92 -10.41
CA LEU A 43 -12.09 -0.86 -11.34
C LEU A 43 -12.63 -1.44 -12.66
N PHE A 44 -11.93 -2.40 -13.27
CA PHE A 44 -12.40 -3.04 -14.50
C PHE A 44 -13.75 -3.71 -14.34
N ARG A 45 -13.96 -4.44 -13.23
CA ARG A 45 -15.27 -5.07 -12.94
C ARG A 45 -16.39 -4.05 -12.77
N LEU A 46 -16.12 -2.93 -12.11
CA LEU A 46 -17.11 -1.89 -11.88
C LEU A 46 -17.45 -1.20 -13.20
N TYR A 47 -16.44 -0.92 -14.03
CA TYR A 47 -16.60 -0.37 -15.37
C TYR A 47 -17.40 -1.30 -16.29
N SER A 48 -17.09 -2.60 -16.32
CA SER A 48 -17.81 -3.57 -17.16
C SER A 48 -19.28 -3.77 -16.78
N LYS A 49 -19.67 -3.41 -15.55
CA LYS A 49 -21.05 -3.52 -15.07
C LYS A 49 -21.85 -2.22 -15.22
N ALA A 50 -21.19 -1.11 -15.55
CA ALA A 50 -21.86 0.17 -15.67
C ALA A 50 -22.74 0.20 -16.91
N THR A 51 -23.99 0.60 -16.73
CA THR A 51 -25.01 0.64 -17.80
C THR A 51 -25.31 2.05 -18.30
N ASN A 52 -24.99 3.06 -17.47
CA ASN A 52 -25.25 4.47 -17.76
C ASN A 52 -24.02 5.33 -17.46
N LEU A 53 -24.01 6.57 -17.97
CA LEU A 53 -22.88 7.48 -17.85
C LEU A 53 -22.56 7.87 -16.40
N VAL A 54 -23.57 7.90 -15.53
CA VAL A 54 -23.39 8.17 -14.10
C VAL A 54 -22.62 7.03 -13.45
N GLU A 55 -23.01 5.78 -13.69
CA GLU A 55 -22.31 4.58 -13.21
C GLU A 55 -20.89 4.49 -13.78
N VAL A 56 -20.69 4.82 -15.06
CA VAL A 56 -19.35 4.84 -15.68
C VAL A 56 -18.47 5.89 -15.00
N SER A 57 -18.97 7.11 -14.80
CA SER A 57 -18.21 8.17 -14.14
C SER A 57 -17.89 7.81 -12.68
N ALA A 58 -18.84 7.25 -11.95
CA ALA A 58 -18.63 6.76 -10.59
C ALA A 58 -17.59 5.64 -10.55
N ALA A 59 -17.65 4.69 -11.48
CA ALA A 59 -16.70 3.58 -11.58
C ALA A 59 -15.28 4.09 -11.85
N VAL A 60 -15.11 5.04 -12.75
CA VAL A 60 -13.82 5.64 -13.09
C VAL A 60 -13.26 6.43 -11.91
N VAL A 61 -14.03 7.37 -11.34
CA VAL A 61 -13.55 8.22 -10.24
C VAL A 61 -13.18 7.38 -9.02
N TYR A 62 -14.08 6.47 -8.62
CA TYR A 62 -13.85 5.61 -7.47
C TYR A 62 -12.71 4.62 -7.69
N GLY A 63 -12.69 3.94 -8.83
CA GLY A 63 -11.67 2.95 -9.13
C GLY A 63 -10.28 3.56 -9.27
N LEU A 64 -10.14 4.71 -9.95
CA LEU A 64 -8.87 5.40 -10.04
C LEU A 64 -8.39 5.92 -8.67
N ALA A 65 -9.29 6.45 -7.84
CA ALA A 65 -8.93 6.90 -6.49
C ALA A 65 -8.35 5.76 -5.64
N ILE A 66 -8.96 4.57 -5.68
CA ILE A 66 -8.47 3.40 -4.94
C ILE A 66 -7.14 2.89 -5.50
N VAL A 67 -7.00 2.82 -6.83
CA VAL A 67 -5.74 2.40 -7.46
C VAL A 67 -4.62 3.35 -7.07
N PHE A 68 -4.83 4.67 -7.12
CA PHE A 68 -3.82 5.64 -6.70
C PHE A 68 -3.51 5.57 -5.21
N LEU A 69 -4.50 5.34 -4.34
CA LEU A 69 -4.30 5.17 -2.91
C LEU A 69 -3.33 4.01 -2.62
N PHE A 70 -3.58 2.84 -3.18
CA PHE A 70 -2.71 1.67 -2.98
C PHE A 70 -1.37 1.80 -3.70
N PHE A 71 -1.35 2.42 -4.89
CA PHE A 71 -0.12 2.62 -5.65
C PHE A 71 0.84 3.56 -4.92
N THR A 72 0.37 4.73 -4.48
CA THR A 72 1.20 5.71 -3.77
C THR A 72 1.68 5.17 -2.42
N SER A 73 0.82 4.47 -1.68
CA SER A 73 1.19 3.78 -0.44
C SER A 73 2.28 2.72 -0.69
N SER A 74 2.09 1.87 -1.70
CA SER A 74 3.07 0.84 -2.06
C SER A 74 4.40 1.44 -2.52
N ALA A 75 4.37 2.49 -3.34
CA ALA A 75 5.56 3.18 -3.83
C ALA A 75 6.37 3.79 -2.69
N PHE A 76 5.71 4.37 -1.68
CA PHE A 76 6.38 4.90 -0.49
C PHE A 76 7.08 3.78 0.31
N HIS A 77 6.39 2.67 0.57
CA HIS A 77 6.96 1.55 1.33
C HIS A 77 8.10 0.85 0.58
N VAL A 78 7.95 0.63 -0.73
CA VAL A 78 8.99 0.05 -1.59
C VAL A 78 10.21 0.97 -1.69
N SER A 79 10.00 2.27 -1.90
CA SER A 79 11.11 3.24 -1.97
C SER A 79 11.85 3.36 -0.64
N SER A 80 11.13 3.35 0.49
CA SER A 80 11.70 3.34 1.83
C SER A 80 12.53 2.07 2.11
N LEU A 81 12.09 0.92 1.60
CA LEU A 81 12.84 -0.34 1.70
C LEU A 81 14.09 -0.32 0.81
N LEU A 82 13.98 0.13 -0.44
CA LEU A 82 15.13 0.21 -1.37
C LEU A 82 16.19 1.21 -0.89
N ALA A 83 15.78 2.38 -0.40
CA ALA A 83 16.71 3.41 0.10
C ALA A 83 17.49 2.96 1.35
N ARG A 84 16.99 1.96 2.09
CA ARG A 84 17.64 1.41 3.29
C ARG A 84 18.66 0.30 2.96
N HIS A 85 18.61 -0.23 1.73
CA HIS A 85 19.48 -1.29 1.22
C HIS A 85 20.55 -0.79 0.23
N ARG A 86 20.60 0.52 -0.04
CA ARG A 86 21.73 1.21 -0.70
C ARG A 86 22.62 1.84 0.36
#